data_AF-A0AAN6T0U3-F1
#
_entry.id   AF-A0AAN6T0U3-F1
#
_cell.length_a   1.000
_cell.length_b   1.000
_cell.length_c   1.000
_cell.angle_alpha   90.00
_cell.angle_beta   90.00
_cell.angle_gamma   90.00
#
_symmetry.space_group_name_H-M   'P 1'
#
loop_
_entity.id
_entity.type
_entity.pdbx_description
1 polymer ?
#
loop_
_entity_poly.entity_id
_entity_poly.type
_entity_poly.pdbx_seq_one_letter_code
_entity_poly.pdbx_strand_id
1 'polypeptide(L)'
;MAHLPSSAAIFSPSVARAAASAAKDWSYVDTWLQRKFPGRGPPPFERNPDTLRILLALASANEAADEERALIARLEAETLAQLRAHERSQEHGTQHATKDPPAIITLQSTREAILTSLETSLTRDGQTALTTMATLALQTGTPLPTPSALGSELISLSTQAATLEQATSRIETLAAYLTREAEATAQLAHQLGPPSPSDHHHHDPYLEGEEEEEEDPNDTNTAAAAAHSNNRPRKTGFHPPPDLSLQNLSTQRRIKHLQTARLPELRDKVRHEEEAYLALLAEKQSLDAAVRAFAGLPPDTEQARAQLEALRAELRRMVVRRDEVFEGLVERESPRKGGGSSNSGGRRR
;
A
#
# COMPACT_ATOMS: atom_id res chain seq x y z
N MET A 1 -14.60 39.55 65.07
CA MET A 1 -15.72 38.71 64.61
C MET A 1 -15.84 38.86 63.10
N ALA A 2 -15.46 37.84 62.34
CA ALA A 2 -15.63 37.83 60.88
C ALA A 2 -15.70 36.38 60.38
N HIS A 3 -16.94 35.94 60.16
CA HIS A 3 -17.42 34.98 59.17
C HIS A 3 -16.50 33.82 58.72
N LEU A 4 -16.69 32.69 59.40
CA LEU A 4 -16.46 31.35 58.83
C LEU A 4 -17.33 31.19 57.56
N PRO A 5 -16.78 30.85 56.38
CA PRO A 5 -17.61 30.48 55.25
C PRO A 5 -18.14 29.04 55.43
N SER A 6 -19.43 29.00 55.77
CA SER A 6 -20.45 28.00 55.41
C SER A 6 -19.97 26.56 55.15
N SER A 7 -19.82 25.83 56.25
CA SER A 7 -19.87 24.36 56.35
C SER A 7 -21.28 23.83 56.00
N ALA A 8 -21.72 23.97 54.73
CA ALA A 8 -23.08 23.60 54.31
C ALA A 8 -23.18 22.45 53.29
N ALA A 9 -22.06 21.84 52.87
CA ALA A 9 -22.06 20.73 51.90
C ALA A 9 -21.52 19.40 52.44
N ILE A 10 -21.25 19.29 53.75
CA ILE A 10 -20.47 18.19 54.34
C ILE A 10 -21.31 16.97 54.78
N PHE A 11 -22.64 17.00 54.73
CA PHE A 11 -23.44 15.91 55.34
C PHE A 11 -24.57 15.36 54.46
N SER A 12 -24.19 14.76 53.34
CA SER A 12 -24.95 13.63 52.81
C SER A 12 -24.00 12.42 52.76
N PRO A 13 -24.37 11.27 53.36
CA PRO A 13 -23.59 10.04 53.28
C PRO A 13 -23.18 9.66 51.85
N SER A 14 -24.01 10.02 50.86
CA SER A 14 -23.75 9.79 49.44
C SER A 14 -22.64 10.68 48.89
N VAL A 15 -22.60 11.96 49.27
CA VAL A 15 -21.55 12.92 48.83
C VAL A 15 -20.22 12.57 49.49
N ALA A 16 -20.23 12.20 50.77
CA ALA A 16 -19.05 11.74 51.48
C ALA A 16 -18.48 10.45 50.86
N ARG A 17 -19.33 9.49 50.47
CA ARG A 17 -18.90 8.28 49.76
C ARG A 17 -18.31 8.60 48.39
N ALA A 18 -18.94 9.49 47.61
CA ALA A 18 -18.44 9.89 46.29
C ALA A 18 -17.09 10.64 46.38
N ALA A 19 -16.92 11.50 47.38
CA ALA A 19 -15.64 12.17 47.63
C ALA A 19 -14.56 11.18 48.08
N ALA A 20 -14.90 10.22 48.94
CA ALA A 20 -13.98 9.17 49.38
C ALA A 20 -13.57 8.23 48.23
N SER A 21 -14.49 7.85 47.35
CA SER A 21 -14.17 7.04 46.17
C SER A 21 -13.29 7.82 45.19
N ALA A 22 -13.62 9.09 44.91
CA ALA A 22 -12.79 9.93 44.05
C ALA A 22 -11.37 10.12 44.62
N ALA A 23 -11.23 10.30 45.94
CA ALA A 23 -9.91 10.39 46.58
C ALA A 23 -9.10 9.09 46.43
N LYS A 24 -9.76 7.92 46.55
CA LYS A 24 -9.12 6.62 46.30
C LYS A 24 -8.66 6.49 44.84
N ASP A 25 -9.51 6.85 43.88
CA ASP A 25 -9.19 6.77 42.46
C ASP A 25 -8.02 7.69 42.10
N TRP A 26 -7.96 8.90 42.67
CA TRP A 26 -6.80 9.79 42.53
C TRP A 26 -5.52 9.19 43.11
N SER A 27 -5.57 8.51 44.26
CA SER A 27 -4.39 7.86 44.84
C SER A 27 -3.86 6.72 43.97
N TYR A 28 -4.76 5.98 43.30
CA TYR A 28 -4.39 4.95 42.33
C TYR A 28 -3.71 5.57 41.10
N VAL A 29 -4.30 6.63 40.53
CA VAL A 29 -3.71 7.36 39.39
C VAL A 29 -2.35 7.97 39.75
N ASP A 30 -2.21 8.56 40.94
CA ASP A 30 -0.95 9.14 41.40
C ASP A 30 0.16 8.07 41.54
N THR A 31 -0.17 6.89 42.08
CA THR A 31 0.76 5.75 42.17
C THR A 31 1.15 5.23 40.77
N TRP A 32 0.17 5.14 39.86
CA TRP A 32 0.37 4.71 38.48
C TRP A 32 1.25 5.70 37.68
N LEU A 33 1.02 7.00 37.83
CA LEU A 33 1.82 8.05 37.21
C LEU A 33 3.26 8.05 37.75
N GLN A 34 3.45 7.88 39.06
CA GLN A 34 4.80 7.76 39.65
C GLN A 34 5.57 6.57 39.07
N ARG A 35 4.89 5.44 38.83
CA ARG A 35 5.48 4.27 38.18
C ARG A 35 5.89 4.54 36.72
N LYS A 36 5.08 5.30 35.97
CA LYS A 36 5.35 5.64 34.55
C LYS A 36 6.38 6.77 34.38
N PHE A 37 6.55 7.63 35.38
CA PHE A 37 7.45 8.79 35.36
C PHE A 37 8.52 8.74 36.47
N PRO A 38 9.48 7.79 36.40
CA PRO A 38 10.53 7.69 37.41
C PRO A 38 11.45 8.93 37.38
N GLY A 39 11.63 9.58 38.53
CA GLY A 39 12.60 10.68 38.73
C GLY A 39 12.21 12.04 38.15
N ARG A 40 11.28 12.10 37.19
CA ARG A 40 10.74 13.34 36.61
C ARG A 40 9.23 13.28 36.76
N GLY A 41 8.67 13.77 37.86
CA GLY A 41 7.25 13.68 38.15
C GLY A 41 6.34 14.09 36.98
N PRO A 42 5.07 13.64 36.97
CA PRO A 42 4.17 13.89 35.85
C PRO A 42 4.04 15.40 35.59
N PRO A 43 3.88 15.82 34.32
CA PRO A 43 3.59 17.20 33.98
C PRO A 43 2.38 17.74 34.77
N PRO A 44 2.32 19.04 35.11
CA PRO A 44 1.17 19.58 35.81
C PRO A 44 -0.08 19.48 34.94
N PHE A 45 -1.19 19.01 35.51
CA PHE A 45 -2.48 18.93 34.85
C PHE A 45 -3.61 19.30 35.82
N GLU A 46 -4.75 19.70 35.26
CA GLU A 46 -5.94 20.07 36.04
C GLU A 46 -6.59 18.82 36.64
N ARG A 47 -6.83 18.81 37.95
CA ARG A 47 -7.54 17.70 38.64
C ARG A 47 -9.05 17.90 38.55
N ASN A 48 -9.62 17.54 37.41
CA ASN A 48 -11.05 17.61 37.10
C ASN A 48 -11.65 16.18 37.05
N PRO A 49 -12.92 15.92 37.44
CA PRO A 49 -13.56 14.61 37.27
C PRO A 49 -13.43 14.01 35.86
N ASP A 50 -13.43 14.83 34.80
CA ASP A 50 -13.24 14.34 33.43
C ASP A 50 -11.81 13.80 33.23
N THR A 51 -10.81 14.48 33.77
CA THR A 51 -9.41 14.04 33.72
C THR A 51 -9.20 12.76 34.53
N LEU A 52 -9.87 12.61 35.68
CA LEU A 52 -9.83 11.38 36.48
C LEU A 52 -10.38 10.20 35.68
N ARG A 53 -11.53 10.39 35.02
CA ARG A 53 -12.15 9.36 34.19
C ARG A 53 -11.23 8.92 33.05
N ILE A 54 -10.61 9.87 32.35
CA ILE A 54 -9.69 9.58 31.25
C ILE A 54 -8.43 8.88 31.76
N LEU A 55 -7.82 9.36 32.85
CA LEU A 55 -6.60 8.76 33.41
C LEU A 55 -6.85 7.36 33.95
N LEU A 56 -8.01 7.10 34.55
CA LEU A 56 -8.39 5.77 35.03
C LEU A 56 -8.62 4.80 33.86
N ALA A 57 -9.28 5.25 32.79
CA ALA A 57 -9.43 4.46 31.57
C ALA A 57 -8.08 4.19 30.87
N LEU A 58 -7.17 5.16 30.88
CA LEU A 58 -5.83 5.00 30.33
C LEU A 58 -4.97 4.06 31.18
N ALA A 59 -5.10 4.14 32.50
CA ALA A 59 -4.40 3.26 33.42
C ALA A 59 -4.83 1.81 33.23
N SER A 60 -6.14 1.54 33.19
CA SER A 60 -6.65 0.18 32.95
C SER A 60 -6.30 -0.34 31.57
N ALA A 61 -6.37 0.49 30.52
CA ALA A 61 -5.97 0.10 29.17
C ALA A 61 -4.48 -0.22 29.08
N ASN A 62 -3.62 0.55 29.75
CA ASN A 62 -2.19 0.27 29.80
C ASN A 62 -1.88 -1.00 30.60
N GLU A 63 -2.56 -1.25 31.72
CA GLU A 63 -2.38 -2.48 32.48
C GLU A 63 -2.84 -3.70 31.70
N ALA A 64 -3.99 -3.64 31.01
CA ALA A 64 -4.43 -4.70 30.11
C ALA A 64 -3.42 -4.96 28.97
N ALA A 65 -2.88 -3.90 28.35
CA ALA A 65 -1.87 -4.05 27.30
C ALA A 65 -0.54 -4.61 27.84
N ASP A 66 -0.14 -4.23 29.04
CA ASP A 66 1.06 -4.77 29.71
C ASP A 66 0.85 -6.27 30.06
N GLU A 67 -0.35 -6.67 30.48
CA GLU A 67 -0.73 -8.08 30.70
C GLU A 67 -0.71 -8.91 29.41
N GLU A 68 -1.31 -8.40 28.33
CA GLU A 68 -1.29 -9.06 27.01
C GLU A 68 0.14 -9.28 26.51
N ARG A 69 1.00 -8.25 26.62
CA ARG A 69 2.42 -8.35 26.25
C ARG A 69 3.14 -9.40 27.10
N ALA A 70 2.84 -9.48 28.39
CA ALA A 70 3.41 -10.49 29.27
C ALA A 70 2.95 -11.91 28.90
N LEU A 71 1.70 -12.10 28.49
CA LEU A 71 1.18 -13.37 28.00
C LEU A 71 1.86 -13.79 26.69
N ILE A 72 1.99 -12.87 25.74
CA ILE A 72 2.69 -13.11 24.47
C ILE A 72 4.15 -13.52 24.75
N ALA A 73 4.87 -12.76 25.57
CA ALA A 73 6.26 -13.08 25.90
C ALA A 73 6.42 -14.45 26.58
N ARG A 74 5.47 -14.87 27.42
CA ARG A 74 5.47 -16.21 28.03
C ARG A 74 5.23 -17.29 26.99
N LEU A 75 4.25 -17.10 26.10
CA LEU A 75 3.96 -18.05 25.04
C LEU A 75 5.12 -18.16 24.06
N GLU A 76 5.76 -17.05 23.69
CA GLU A 76 6.97 -17.05 22.86
C GLU A 76 8.12 -17.80 23.55
N ALA A 77 8.33 -17.57 24.86
CA ALA A 77 9.37 -18.29 25.60
C ALA A 77 9.09 -19.80 25.67
N GLU A 78 7.84 -20.19 25.88
CA GLU A 78 7.43 -21.59 25.92
C GLU A 78 7.57 -22.26 24.54
N THR A 79 7.08 -21.62 23.48
CA THR A 79 7.17 -22.15 22.10
C THR A 79 8.64 -22.25 21.65
N LEU A 80 9.49 -21.28 21.97
CA LEU A 80 10.94 -21.36 21.72
C LEU A 80 11.58 -22.49 22.53
N ALA A 81 11.16 -22.73 23.77
CA ALA A 81 11.66 -23.84 24.57
C ALA A 81 11.26 -25.20 23.96
N GLN A 82 10.02 -25.32 23.48
CA GLN A 82 9.53 -26.51 22.79
C GLN A 82 10.30 -26.74 21.48
N LEU A 83 10.50 -25.72 20.65
CA LEU A 83 11.28 -25.84 19.41
C LEU A 83 12.72 -26.30 19.69
N ARG A 84 13.39 -25.68 20.65
CA ARG A 84 14.75 -26.09 21.08
C ARG A 84 14.81 -27.51 21.64
N ALA A 85 13.72 -28.00 22.24
CA ALA A 85 13.64 -29.39 22.71
C ALA A 85 13.44 -30.37 21.54
N HIS A 86 12.66 -29.99 20.53
CA HIS A 86 12.49 -30.76 19.30
C HIS A 86 13.78 -30.80 18.46
N GLU A 87 14.49 -29.68 18.32
CA GLU A 87 15.80 -29.64 17.65
C GLU A 87 16.81 -30.58 18.33
N ARG A 88 16.93 -30.52 19.66
CA ARG A 88 17.78 -31.44 20.44
C ARG A 88 17.39 -32.91 20.27
N SER A 89 16.09 -33.20 20.15
CA SER A 89 15.58 -34.55 19.92
C SER A 89 15.86 -35.05 18.50
N GLN A 90 15.82 -34.17 17.50
CA GLN A 90 16.22 -34.50 16.12
C GLN A 90 17.71 -34.76 16.01
N GLU A 91 18.56 -33.94 16.65
CA GLU A 91 20.02 -34.14 16.66
C GLU A 91 20.43 -35.51 17.20
N HIS A 92 19.70 -36.04 18.20
CA HIS A 92 19.93 -37.37 18.76
C HIS A 92 19.37 -38.51 17.90
N GLY A 93 18.39 -38.26 17.04
CA GLY A 93 17.82 -39.25 16.11
C GLY A 93 18.64 -39.47 14.82
N THR A 94 19.51 -38.54 14.43
CA THR A 94 20.24 -38.56 13.15
C THR A 94 21.62 -39.23 13.16
N GLN A 95 22.05 -39.90 14.23
CA GLN A 95 23.32 -40.65 14.21
C GLN A 95 23.30 -41.93 13.32
N HIS A 96 22.16 -42.29 12.72
CA HIS A 96 22.05 -43.51 11.91
C HIS A 96 21.36 -43.43 10.53
N ALA A 97 21.19 -42.25 9.93
CA ALA A 97 20.75 -42.19 8.53
C ALA A 97 21.36 -41.01 7.76
N THR A 98 22.20 -41.38 6.78
CA THR A 98 22.46 -40.73 5.47
C THR A 98 22.62 -39.20 5.38
N LYS A 99 23.77 -38.80 4.84
CA LYS A 99 24.10 -37.46 4.33
C LYS A 99 23.09 -36.98 3.27
N ASP A 100 22.08 -36.23 3.66
CA ASP A 100 21.32 -35.30 2.80
C ASP A 100 20.86 -34.10 3.66
N PRO A 101 20.75 -32.88 3.10
CA PRO A 101 20.49 -31.66 3.90
C PRO A 101 19.02 -31.57 4.37
N PRO A 102 18.71 -31.59 5.69
CA PRO A 102 17.32 -31.71 6.16
C PRO A 102 16.76 -30.44 6.82
N ALA A 103 17.41 -29.28 6.76
CA ALA A 103 16.92 -28.08 7.47
C ALA A 103 15.73 -27.41 6.77
N ILE A 104 15.68 -27.41 5.44
CA ILE A 104 14.60 -26.75 4.67
C ILE A 104 13.32 -27.63 4.67
N ILE A 105 13.48 -28.95 4.58
CA ILE A 105 12.35 -29.90 4.58
C ILE A 105 11.70 -29.98 5.96
N THR A 106 12.49 -29.89 7.04
CA THR A 106 11.95 -29.88 8.42
C THR A 106 11.18 -28.60 8.73
N LEU A 107 11.67 -27.41 8.35
CA LEU A 107 10.95 -26.16 8.58
C LEU A 107 9.65 -26.06 7.76
N GLN A 108 9.65 -26.56 6.54
CA GLN A 108 8.45 -26.57 5.71
C GLN A 108 7.44 -27.60 6.23
N SER A 109 7.90 -28.77 6.65
CA SER A 109 7.05 -29.79 7.28
C SER A 109 6.48 -29.35 8.64
N THR A 110 7.27 -28.67 9.48
CA THR A 110 6.77 -28.12 10.74
C THR A 110 5.81 -26.97 10.51
N ARG A 111 6.08 -26.10 9.52
CA ARG A 111 5.13 -25.05 9.11
C ARG A 111 3.81 -25.66 8.66
N GLU A 112 3.84 -26.67 7.80
CA GLU A 112 2.63 -27.37 7.33
C GLU A 112 1.90 -28.02 8.52
N ALA A 113 2.60 -28.68 9.43
CA ALA A 113 2.01 -29.26 10.64
C ALA A 113 1.35 -28.20 11.57
N ILE A 114 2.00 -27.05 11.77
CA ILE A 114 1.47 -25.93 12.56
C ILE A 114 0.23 -25.34 11.88
N LEU A 115 0.29 -25.09 10.56
CA LEU A 115 -0.86 -24.58 9.81
C LEU A 115 -2.03 -25.55 9.87
N THR A 116 -1.77 -26.85 9.74
CA THR A 116 -2.81 -27.88 9.83
C THR A 116 -3.38 -27.98 11.25
N SER A 117 -2.55 -27.87 12.28
CA SER A 117 -3.00 -27.81 13.68
C SER A 117 -3.83 -26.56 13.97
N LEU A 118 -3.48 -25.41 13.38
CA LEU A 118 -4.24 -24.18 13.52
C LEU A 118 -5.59 -24.29 12.81
N GLU A 119 -5.61 -24.76 11.56
CA GLU A 119 -6.84 -24.98 10.78
C GLU A 119 -7.80 -25.97 11.46
N THR A 120 -7.28 -27.03 12.07
CA THR A 120 -8.08 -28.02 12.81
C THR A 120 -8.53 -27.54 14.19
N SER A 121 -7.81 -26.59 14.81
CA SER A 121 -8.19 -25.96 16.08
C SER A 121 -9.21 -24.82 15.93
N LEU A 122 -9.42 -24.31 14.71
CA LEU A 122 -10.38 -23.24 14.45
C LEU A 122 -11.82 -23.75 14.58
N THR A 123 -12.69 -22.93 15.16
CA THR A 123 -14.14 -23.18 15.13
C THR A 123 -14.66 -23.12 13.70
N ARG A 124 -15.84 -23.69 13.45
CA ARG A 124 -16.49 -23.64 12.13
C ARG A 124 -16.65 -22.21 11.62
N ASP A 125 -16.99 -21.29 12.52
CA ASP A 125 -17.12 -19.85 12.22
C ASP A 125 -15.75 -19.21 11.94
N GLY A 126 -14.69 -19.66 12.60
CA GLY A 126 -13.32 -19.23 12.29
C GLY A 126 -12.88 -19.68 10.90
N GLN A 127 -13.18 -20.92 10.51
CA GLN A 127 -12.83 -21.46 9.19
C GLN A 127 -13.56 -20.73 8.06
N THR A 128 -14.86 -20.44 8.24
CA THR A 128 -15.63 -19.67 7.25
C THR A 128 -15.09 -18.25 7.14
N ALA A 129 -14.80 -17.59 8.26
CA ALA A 129 -14.21 -16.23 8.26
C ALA A 129 -12.84 -16.18 7.57
N LEU A 130 -11.97 -17.18 7.81
CA LEU A 130 -10.66 -17.22 7.16
C LEU A 130 -10.78 -17.46 5.65
N THR A 131 -11.67 -18.37 5.25
CA THR A 131 -11.97 -18.63 3.83
C THR A 131 -12.52 -17.38 3.15
N THR A 132 -13.46 -16.67 3.77
CA THR A 132 -14.02 -15.45 3.18
C THR A 132 -12.96 -14.35 3.05
N MET A 133 -12.12 -14.15 4.06
CA MET A 133 -10.99 -13.21 3.97
C MET A 133 -10.01 -13.58 2.85
N ALA A 134 -9.66 -14.86 2.71
CA ALA A 134 -8.79 -15.32 1.63
C ALA A 134 -9.42 -15.05 0.25
N THR A 135 -10.71 -15.33 0.08
CA THR A 135 -11.41 -15.04 -1.17
C THR A 135 -11.48 -13.55 -1.48
N LEU A 136 -11.75 -12.70 -0.46
CA LEU A 136 -11.77 -11.25 -0.62
C LEU A 136 -10.39 -10.71 -0.97
N ALA A 137 -9.33 -11.17 -0.30
CA ALA A 137 -7.96 -10.78 -0.57
C ALA A 137 -7.52 -11.13 -2.00
N LEU A 138 -7.95 -12.28 -2.51
CA LEU A 138 -7.71 -12.69 -3.90
C LEU A 138 -8.47 -11.80 -4.90
N GLN A 139 -9.72 -11.46 -4.60
CA GLN A 139 -10.53 -10.59 -5.45
C GLN A 139 -10.02 -9.14 -5.47
N THR A 140 -9.54 -8.63 -4.35
CA THR A 140 -8.98 -7.27 -4.23
C THR A 140 -7.51 -7.19 -4.61
N GLY A 141 -6.82 -8.33 -4.80
CA GLY A 141 -5.41 -8.39 -5.16
C GLY A 141 -4.45 -7.93 -4.05
N THR A 142 -4.86 -7.99 -2.78
CA THR A 142 -4.04 -7.52 -1.65
C THR A 142 -3.05 -8.61 -1.20
N PRO A 143 -1.72 -8.39 -1.27
CA PRO A 143 -0.72 -9.41 -0.99
C PRO A 143 -0.55 -9.74 0.51
N LEU A 144 -0.99 -8.85 1.41
CA LEU A 144 -0.98 -9.08 2.85
C LEU A 144 -2.29 -8.58 3.49
N PRO A 145 -3.34 -9.42 3.49
CA PRO A 145 -4.64 -8.99 3.97
C PRO A 145 -4.65 -8.81 5.49
N THR A 146 -4.87 -7.58 5.95
CA THR A 146 -5.29 -7.31 7.32
C THR A 146 -6.82 -7.20 7.35
N PRO A 147 -7.50 -7.66 8.42
CA PRO A 147 -8.97 -7.62 8.48
C PRO A 147 -9.51 -6.19 8.40
N SER A 148 -8.77 -5.20 8.92
CA SER A 148 -9.13 -3.78 8.80
C SER A 148 -9.01 -3.27 7.36
N ALA A 149 -7.94 -3.62 6.65
CA ALA A 149 -7.76 -3.20 5.25
C ALA A 149 -8.81 -3.84 4.32
N LEU A 150 -9.08 -5.14 4.50
CA LEU A 150 -10.15 -5.81 3.76
C LEU A 150 -11.52 -5.21 4.09
N GLY A 151 -11.78 -4.88 5.36
CA GLY A 151 -13.00 -4.22 5.79
C GLY A 151 -13.19 -2.84 5.15
N SER A 152 -12.14 -2.00 5.10
CA SER A 152 -12.21 -0.69 4.44
C SER A 152 -12.43 -0.81 2.94
N GLU A 153 -11.78 -1.78 2.28
CA GLU A 153 -11.98 -2.05 0.86
C GLU A 153 -13.41 -2.53 0.57
N LEU A 154 -13.95 -3.41 1.40
CA LEU A 154 -15.33 -3.88 1.26
C LEU A 154 -16.35 -2.74 1.44
N ILE A 155 -16.13 -1.85 2.41
CA ILE A 155 -16.97 -0.65 2.59
C ILE A 155 -16.83 0.30 1.38
N SER A 156 -15.63 0.47 0.85
CA SER A 156 -15.38 1.28 -0.35
C SER A 156 -16.12 0.71 -1.56
N LEU A 157 -15.98 -0.60 -1.82
CA LEU A 157 -16.63 -1.29 -2.93
C LEU A 157 -18.16 -1.29 -2.80
N SER A 158 -18.70 -1.53 -1.62
CA SER A 158 -20.16 -1.46 -1.39
C SER A 158 -20.70 -0.05 -1.56
N THR A 159 -19.95 0.97 -1.12
CA THR A 159 -20.32 2.37 -1.35
C THR A 159 -20.29 2.70 -2.85
N GLN A 160 -19.25 2.26 -3.57
CA GLN A 160 -19.16 2.44 -5.02
C GLN A 160 -20.31 1.75 -5.75
N ALA A 161 -20.63 0.49 -5.40
CA ALA A 161 -21.74 -0.24 -5.98
C ALA A 161 -23.07 0.49 -5.77
N ALA A 162 -23.37 0.92 -4.54
CA ALA A 162 -24.59 1.66 -4.24
C ALA A 162 -24.67 3.00 -5.00
N THR A 163 -23.56 3.73 -5.13
CA THR A 163 -23.54 4.98 -5.92
C THR A 163 -23.78 4.73 -7.41
N LEU A 164 -23.26 3.64 -7.97
CA LEU A 164 -23.50 3.25 -9.36
C LEU A 164 -24.95 2.81 -9.59
N GLU A 165 -25.54 2.07 -8.66
CA GLU A 165 -26.96 1.70 -8.71
C GLU A 165 -27.85 2.94 -8.67
N GLN A 166 -27.56 3.90 -7.78
CA GLN A 166 -28.28 5.17 -7.71
C GLN A 166 -28.11 5.99 -9.00
N ALA A 167 -26.91 6.04 -9.56
CA ALA A 167 -26.64 6.73 -10.82
C ALA A 167 -27.42 6.09 -11.98
N THR A 168 -27.48 4.75 -12.02
CA THR A 168 -28.24 3.99 -13.02
C THR A 168 -29.73 4.32 -12.93
N SER A 169 -30.32 4.28 -11.73
CA SER A 169 -31.73 4.66 -11.52
C SER A 169 -32.02 6.12 -11.93
N ARG A 170 -31.09 7.04 -11.67
CA ARG A 170 -31.22 8.44 -12.11
C ARG A 170 -31.15 8.58 -13.64
N ILE A 171 -30.29 7.81 -14.30
CA ILE A 171 -30.20 7.80 -15.76
C ILE A 171 -31.49 7.24 -16.36
N GLU A 172 -32.03 6.15 -15.80
CA GLU A 172 -33.30 5.56 -16.26
C GLU A 172 -34.46 6.55 -16.15
N THR A 173 -34.58 7.27 -15.03
CA THR A 173 -35.62 8.29 -14.86
C THR A 173 -35.47 9.46 -15.82
N LEU A 174 -34.24 9.92 -16.07
CA LEU A 174 -33.96 10.96 -17.06
C LEU A 174 -34.24 10.49 -18.49
N ALA A 175 -33.90 9.24 -18.81
CA ALA A 175 -34.18 8.65 -20.12
C ALA A 175 -35.69 8.59 -20.36
N ALA A 176 -36.47 8.12 -19.38
CA ALA A 176 -37.93 8.07 -19.47
C ALA A 176 -38.57 9.47 -19.61
N TYR A 177 -38.00 10.48 -18.96
CA TYR A 177 -38.44 11.87 -19.12
C TYR A 177 -38.14 12.41 -20.51
N LEU A 178 -36.91 12.20 -21.02
CA LEU A 178 -36.51 12.64 -22.36
C LEU A 178 -37.31 11.95 -23.46
N THR A 179 -37.62 10.66 -23.34
CA THR A 179 -38.49 9.97 -24.30
C THR A 179 -39.89 10.55 -24.32
N ARG A 180 -40.46 10.83 -23.13
CA ARG A 180 -41.77 11.46 -23.01
C ARG A 180 -41.79 12.87 -23.63
N GLU A 181 -40.75 13.66 -23.40
CA GLU A 181 -40.64 15.00 -23.99
C GLU A 181 -40.42 14.95 -25.51
N ALA A 182 -39.63 13.98 -26.00
CA ALA A 182 -39.45 13.73 -27.42
C ALA A 182 -40.78 13.34 -28.11
N GLU A 183 -41.59 12.50 -27.47
CA GLU A 183 -42.93 12.16 -27.96
C GLU A 183 -43.86 13.38 -27.96
N ALA A 184 -43.86 14.19 -26.90
CA ALA A 184 -44.66 15.41 -26.82
C ALA A 184 -44.29 16.43 -27.90
N THR A 185 -43.00 16.66 -28.12
CA THR A 185 -42.51 17.55 -29.18
C THR A 185 -42.82 17.01 -30.58
N ALA A 186 -42.74 15.69 -30.80
CA ALA A 186 -43.14 15.07 -32.06
C ALA A 186 -44.65 15.25 -32.33
N GLN A 187 -45.50 15.11 -31.31
CA GLN A 187 -46.94 15.38 -31.43
C GLN A 187 -47.22 16.85 -31.76
N LEU A 188 -46.53 17.79 -31.10
CA LEU A 188 -46.65 19.22 -31.40
C LEU A 188 -46.20 19.55 -32.83
N ALA A 189 -45.08 18.97 -33.26
CA ALA A 189 -44.58 19.13 -34.63
C ALA A 189 -45.59 18.59 -35.67
N HIS A 190 -46.27 17.48 -35.36
CA HIS A 190 -47.32 16.95 -36.23
C HIS A 190 -48.55 17.88 -36.31
N GLN A 191 -48.95 18.51 -35.18
CA GLN A 191 -50.02 19.51 -35.15
C GLN A 191 -49.68 20.78 -35.94
N LEU A 192 -48.39 21.13 -35.99
CA LEU A 192 -47.85 22.24 -36.77
C LEU A 192 -47.51 21.85 -38.22
N GLY A 193 -48.12 20.78 -38.74
CA GLY A 193 -47.79 20.13 -40.02
C GLY A 193 -47.50 21.09 -41.19
N PRO A 194 -46.70 20.67 -42.18
CA PRO A 194 -46.20 21.54 -43.25
C PRO A 194 -47.35 22.20 -44.01
N PRO A 195 -47.21 23.47 -44.47
CA PRO A 195 -48.23 24.11 -45.29
C PRO A 195 -48.45 23.26 -46.55
N SER A 196 -49.70 22.89 -46.81
CA SER A 196 -50.09 22.22 -48.05
C SER A 196 -49.62 23.05 -49.25
N PRO A 197 -48.99 22.45 -50.27
CA PRO A 197 -48.59 23.18 -51.46
C PRO A 197 -49.86 23.74 -52.10
N SER A 198 -49.92 25.06 -52.18
CA SER A 198 -50.99 25.76 -52.89
C SER A 198 -50.87 25.40 -54.37
N ASP A 199 -51.88 24.73 -54.90
CA ASP A 199 -52.11 24.59 -56.34
C ASP A 199 -52.09 25.98 -56.98
N HIS A 200 -50.98 26.31 -57.64
CA HIS A 200 -50.95 27.35 -58.66
C HIS A 200 -50.68 26.69 -60.01
N HIS A 201 -51.78 26.18 -60.57
CA HIS A 201 -51.93 26.11 -62.02
C HIS A 201 -51.90 27.54 -62.60
N HIS A 202 -50.81 27.91 -63.26
CA HIS A 202 -50.91 28.76 -64.43
C HIS A 202 -49.88 28.38 -65.49
N HIS A 203 -50.43 27.83 -66.57
CA HIS A 203 -49.97 27.89 -67.95
C HIS A 203 -49.29 29.24 -68.28
N ASP A 204 -48.11 29.25 -68.90
CA ASP A 204 -48.00 29.45 -70.36
C ASP A 204 -46.57 29.17 -70.89
N PRO A 205 -46.41 28.70 -72.15
CA PRO A 205 -45.15 28.35 -72.79
C PRO A 205 -44.57 29.50 -73.64
N TYR A 206 -43.41 29.23 -74.25
CA TYR A 206 -42.64 30.08 -75.19
C TYR A 206 -41.67 31.09 -74.56
N LEU A 207 -40.36 30.79 -74.61
CA LEU A 207 -39.44 31.38 -75.60
C LEU A 207 -38.00 30.88 -75.36
N GLU A 208 -37.45 30.27 -76.41
CA GLU A 208 -36.01 30.05 -76.62
C GLU A 208 -35.31 31.36 -77.02
N GLY A 209 -33.99 31.42 -76.81
CA GLY A 209 -33.07 32.51 -77.17
C GLY A 209 -32.10 32.73 -75.99
N GLU A 210 -30.91 32.12 -75.94
CA GLU A 210 -29.69 32.40 -76.75
C GLU A 210 -29.27 33.89 -76.74
N GLU A 211 -27.94 34.11 -76.71
CA GLU A 211 -27.17 35.36 -76.49
C GLU A 211 -26.66 35.48 -75.03
N GLU A 212 -25.46 35.01 -74.65
CA GLU A 212 -24.07 35.32 -75.08
C GLU A 212 -23.65 36.80 -74.93
N GLU A 213 -22.51 36.97 -74.24
CA GLU A 213 -21.61 38.15 -74.18
C GLU A 213 -22.13 39.36 -73.36
N GLU A 214 -21.37 40.06 -72.51
CA GLU A 214 -19.94 40.41 -72.51
C GLU A 214 -19.56 40.94 -71.10
N GLU A 215 -18.36 40.60 -70.59
CA GLU A 215 -17.72 41.24 -69.43
C GLU A 215 -17.02 42.54 -69.89
N ASP A 216 -17.24 43.69 -69.24
CA ASP A 216 -16.32 44.42 -68.31
C ASP A 216 -16.18 45.89 -68.84
N PRO A 217 -15.58 46.89 -68.17
CA PRO A 217 -15.15 47.03 -66.77
C PRO A 217 -15.42 48.41 -66.13
N ASN A 218 -15.21 48.46 -64.81
CA ASN A 218 -14.68 49.58 -64.02
C ASN A 218 -15.50 50.86 -63.67
N ASP A 219 -15.34 51.21 -62.39
CA ASP A 219 -15.18 52.54 -61.80
C ASP A 219 -16.35 53.32 -61.17
N THR A 220 -16.10 53.58 -59.87
CA THR A 220 -16.35 54.81 -59.09
C THR A 220 -17.66 54.99 -58.32
N ASN A 221 -17.50 54.88 -56.99
CA ASN A 221 -18.01 55.79 -55.95
C ASN A 221 -19.18 56.71 -56.33
N THR A 222 -20.32 56.52 -55.66
CA THR A 222 -21.07 57.65 -55.08
C THR A 222 -22.04 57.15 -54.01
N ALA A 223 -21.80 57.59 -52.79
CA ALA A 223 -22.79 57.59 -51.74
C ALA A 223 -23.79 58.72 -52.02
N ALA A 224 -25.03 58.39 -52.38
CA ALA A 224 -26.25 59.00 -51.87
C ALA A 224 -27.49 58.57 -52.68
N ALA A 225 -28.57 58.33 -51.93
CA ALA A 225 -29.97 58.32 -52.33
C ALA A 225 -30.61 57.01 -52.85
N ALA A 226 -31.50 56.52 -51.98
CA ALA A 226 -32.84 56.03 -52.30
C ALA A 226 -33.00 54.60 -52.86
N ALA A 227 -33.33 53.70 -51.93
CA ALA A 227 -34.55 52.90 -51.99
C ALA A 227 -34.76 52.05 -53.25
N HIS A 228 -34.09 50.91 -53.35
CA HIS A 228 -34.64 49.75 -54.06
C HIS A 228 -34.42 48.47 -53.26
N SER A 229 -35.53 47.78 -53.07
CA SER A 229 -35.71 46.46 -52.46
C SER A 229 -34.62 45.46 -52.84
N ASN A 230 -33.75 45.09 -51.90
CA ASN A 230 -32.96 43.87 -51.99
C ASN A 230 -33.44 42.91 -50.90
N ASN A 231 -34.63 42.37 -51.12
CA ASN A 231 -35.15 41.21 -50.41
C ASN A 231 -34.42 39.95 -50.90
N ARG A 232 -33.12 39.86 -50.59
CA ARG A 232 -32.36 38.60 -50.71
C ARG A 232 -32.81 37.74 -49.51
N PRO A 233 -33.43 36.57 -49.70
CA PRO A 233 -33.86 35.75 -48.59
C PRO A 233 -32.61 35.37 -47.79
N ARG A 234 -32.45 36.00 -46.62
CA ARG A 234 -31.46 35.57 -45.63
C ARG A 234 -31.80 34.13 -45.34
N LYS A 235 -30.93 33.19 -45.74
CA LYS A 235 -31.00 31.79 -45.30
C LYS A 235 -31.10 31.83 -43.78
N THR A 236 -32.31 31.63 -43.27
CA THR A 236 -32.59 31.42 -41.85
C THR A 236 -32.07 30.03 -41.53
N GLY A 237 -30.76 29.91 -41.41
CA GLY A 237 -30.13 28.77 -40.78
C GLY A 237 -30.62 28.72 -39.34
N PHE A 238 -31.06 27.53 -38.91
CA PHE A 238 -31.39 27.26 -37.52
C PHE A 238 -30.34 27.89 -36.60
N HIS A 239 -30.76 28.88 -35.80
CA HIS A 239 -29.93 29.49 -34.78
C HIS A 239 -30.36 28.87 -33.45
N PRO A 240 -29.55 27.95 -32.88
CA PRO A 240 -29.92 27.30 -31.63
C PRO A 240 -30.12 28.36 -30.54
N PRO A 241 -31.02 28.12 -29.57
CA PRO A 241 -31.27 29.05 -28.48
C PRO A 241 -29.96 29.52 -27.84
N PRO A 242 -29.85 30.81 -27.47
CA PRO A 242 -28.60 31.40 -27.00
C PRO A 242 -28.01 30.65 -25.80
N ASP A 243 -28.85 30.08 -24.94
CA ASP A 243 -28.44 29.31 -23.78
C ASP A 243 -27.68 28.02 -24.13
N LEU A 244 -28.14 27.27 -25.14
CA LEU A 244 -27.45 26.07 -25.64
C LEU A 244 -26.11 26.41 -26.30
N SER A 245 -26.03 27.57 -26.96
CA SER A 245 -24.77 28.03 -27.57
C SER A 245 -23.71 28.36 -26.51
N LEU A 246 -24.12 28.97 -25.39
CA LEU A 246 -23.27 29.27 -24.24
C LEU A 246 -22.83 27.99 -23.51
N GLN A 247 -23.75 27.03 -23.37
CA GLN A 247 -23.45 25.74 -22.75
C GLN A 247 -22.49 24.89 -23.60
N ASN A 248 -22.64 24.90 -24.92
CA ASN A 248 -21.68 24.25 -25.82
C ASN A 248 -20.30 24.91 -25.75
N LEU A 249 -20.26 26.25 -25.73
CA LEU A 249 -18.99 26.97 -25.60
C LEU A 249 -18.29 26.69 -24.26
N SER A 250 -19.05 26.61 -23.15
CA SER A 250 -18.49 26.28 -21.84
C SER A 250 -17.98 24.83 -21.80
N THR A 251 -18.71 23.90 -22.42
CA THR A 251 -18.31 22.50 -22.55
C THR A 251 -17.03 22.37 -23.40
N GLN A 252 -16.96 23.06 -24.53
CA GLN A 252 -15.77 23.10 -25.39
C GLN A 252 -14.56 23.71 -24.68
N ARG A 253 -14.74 24.79 -23.90
CA ARG A 253 -13.66 25.37 -23.08
C ARG A 253 -13.17 24.38 -22.02
N ARG A 254 -14.08 23.64 -21.39
CA ARG A 254 -13.74 22.63 -20.39
C ARG A 254 -12.99 21.45 -21.01
N ILE A 255 -13.46 20.95 -22.17
CA ILE A 255 -12.78 19.91 -22.94
C ILE A 255 -11.38 20.39 -23.34
N LYS A 256 -11.26 21.61 -23.87
CA LYS A 256 -9.97 22.18 -24.24
C LYS A 256 -9.04 22.27 -23.04
N HIS A 257 -9.51 22.76 -21.89
CA HIS A 257 -8.71 22.83 -20.67
C HIS A 257 -8.25 21.44 -20.18
N LEU A 258 -9.13 20.45 -20.20
CA LEU A 258 -8.76 19.06 -19.88
C LEU A 258 -7.71 18.52 -20.85
N GLN A 259 -7.81 18.85 -22.13
CA GLN A 259 -6.89 18.41 -23.17
C GLN A 259 -5.54 19.14 -23.15
N THR A 260 -5.51 20.45 -22.90
CA THR A 260 -4.29 21.25 -22.99
C THR A 260 -3.52 21.37 -21.69
N ALA A 261 -4.18 21.27 -20.53
CA ALA A 261 -3.52 21.44 -19.24
C ALA A 261 -3.47 20.12 -18.46
N ARG A 262 -4.64 19.52 -18.22
CA ARG A 262 -4.74 18.39 -17.27
C ARG A 262 -4.16 17.09 -17.83
N LEU A 263 -4.46 16.75 -19.08
CA LEU A 263 -3.95 15.51 -19.68
C LEU A 263 -2.41 15.48 -19.80
N PRO A 264 -1.73 16.55 -20.27
CA PRO A 264 -0.26 16.60 -20.25
C PRO A 264 0.32 16.49 -18.85
N GLU A 265 -0.23 17.21 -17.87
CA GLU A 265 0.24 17.16 -16.48
C GLU A 265 0.15 15.76 -15.88
N LEU A 266 -0.95 15.03 -16.14
CA LEU A 266 -1.08 13.63 -15.71
C LEU A 266 -0.11 12.71 -16.43
N ARG A 267 0.12 12.89 -17.73
CA ARG A 267 1.10 12.09 -18.48
C ARG A 267 2.52 12.33 -17.98
N ASP A 268 2.86 13.57 -17.67
CA ASP A 268 4.17 13.90 -17.11
C ASP A 268 4.33 13.30 -15.71
N LYS A 269 3.29 13.34 -14.85
CA LYS A 269 3.32 12.68 -13.54
C LYS A 269 3.55 11.17 -13.65
N VAL A 270 2.77 10.49 -14.49
CA VAL A 270 2.92 9.04 -14.71
C VAL A 270 4.34 8.73 -15.20
N ARG A 271 4.88 9.53 -16.12
CA ARG A 271 6.25 9.35 -16.61
C ARG A 271 7.30 9.51 -15.50
N HIS A 272 7.17 10.51 -14.62
CA HIS A 272 8.11 10.67 -13.51
C HIS A 272 8.02 9.52 -12.51
N GLU A 273 6.81 9.03 -12.23
CA GLU A 273 6.59 7.88 -11.36
C GLU A 273 7.18 6.59 -11.97
N GLU A 274 7.02 6.38 -13.28
CA GLU A 274 7.65 5.28 -14.02
C GLU A 274 9.18 5.35 -13.96
N GLU A 275 9.77 6.52 -14.20
CA GLU A 275 11.22 6.74 -14.11
C GLU A 275 11.75 6.47 -12.69
N ALA A 276 11.03 6.91 -11.66
CA ALA A 276 11.37 6.63 -10.27
C ALA A 276 11.26 5.14 -9.92
N TYR A 277 10.21 4.47 -10.41
CA TYR A 277 10.02 3.02 -10.21
C TYR A 277 11.14 2.22 -10.87
N LEU A 278 11.55 2.58 -12.09
CA LEU A 278 12.66 1.93 -12.79
C LEU A 278 13.99 2.13 -12.05
N ALA A 279 14.24 3.31 -11.48
CA ALA A 279 15.41 3.55 -10.65
C ALA A 279 15.42 2.65 -9.39
N LEU A 280 14.28 2.53 -8.71
CA LEU A 280 14.13 1.68 -7.54
C LEU A 280 14.31 0.19 -7.88
N LEU A 281 13.82 -0.22 -9.05
CA LEU A 281 13.98 -1.59 -9.54
C LEU A 281 15.44 -1.91 -9.84
N ALA A 282 16.19 -0.97 -10.44
CA ALA A 282 17.62 -1.12 -10.66
C ALA A 282 18.40 -1.20 -9.33
N GLU A 283 18.05 -0.37 -8.35
CA GLU A 283 18.62 -0.44 -7.00
C GLU A 283 18.35 -1.80 -6.35
N LYS A 284 17.09 -2.28 -6.40
CA LYS A 284 16.70 -3.60 -5.90
C LYS A 284 17.48 -4.71 -6.57
N GLN A 285 17.66 -4.66 -7.89
CA GLN A 285 18.47 -5.65 -8.60
C GLN A 285 19.93 -5.64 -8.15
N SER A 286 20.50 -4.46 -7.87
CA SER A 286 21.87 -4.35 -7.35
C SER A 286 21.99 -4.92 -5.93
N LEU A 287 21.00 -4.66 -5.06
CA LEU A 287 20.92 -5.20 -3.71
C LEU A 287 20.74 -6.71 -3.73
N ASP A 288 19.87 -7.24 -4.58
CA ASP A 288 19.69 -8.68 -4.78
C ASP A 288 20.99 -9.34 -5.26
N ALA A 289 21.73 -8.71 -6.17
CA ALA A 289 23.01 -9.22 -6.61
C ALA A 289 24.04 -9.24 -5.47
N ALA A 290 24.07 -8.19 -4.64
CA ALA A 290 24.91 -8.13 -3.46
C ALA A 290 24.53 -9.22 -2.45
N VAL A 291 23.24 -9.37 -2.12
CA VAL A 291 22.74 -10.41 -1.20
C VAL A 291 23.01 -11.81 -1.74
N ARG A 292 22.86 -12.03 -3.05
CA ARG A 292 23.19 -13.31 -3.69
C ARG A 292 24.67 -13.66 -3.56
N ALA A 293 25.57 -12.69 -3.54
CA ALA A 293 27.00 -12.94 -3.28
C ALA A 293 27.25 -13.45 -1.84
N PHE A 294 26.33 -13.19 -0.91
CA PHE A 294 26.35 -13.71 0.46
C PHE A 294 25.47 -14.96 0.65
N ALA A 295 24.86 -15.49 -0.41
CA ALA A 295 24.04 -16.69 -0.33
C ALA A 295 24.91 -17.90 0.04
N GLY A 296 24.65 -18.49 1.21
CA GLY A 296 25.40 -19.64 1.75
C GLY A 296 26.30 -19.31 2.94
N LEU A 297 26.45 -18.03 3.32
CA LEU A 297 27.06 -17.69 4.60
C LEU A 297 26.05 -17.90 5.73
N PRO A 298 26.44 -18.51 6.86
CA PRO A 298 25.62 -18.51 8.07
C PRO A 298 25.21 -17.08 8.42
N PRO A 299 23.96 -16.84 8.87
CA PRO A 299 23.48 -15.50 9.25
C PRO A 299 24.26 -14.91 10.44
N ASP A 300 25.01 -15.76 11.15
CA ASP A 300 25.86 -15.39 12.27
C ASP A 300 27.33 -15.27 11.83
N THR A 301 27.85 -14.03 11.85
CA THR A 301 29.23 -13.72 11.49
C THR A 301 30.24 -14.42 12.39
N GLU A 302 29.88 -14.73 13.64
CA GLU A 302 30.75 -15.44 14.58
C GLU A 302 30.87 -16.92 14.22
N GLN A 303 29.80 -17.55 13.74
CA GLN A 303 29.84 -18.95 13.28
C GLN A 303 30.66 -19.12 12.01
N ALA A 304 30.56 -18.18 11.06
CA ALA A 304 31.38 -18.19 9.86
C ALA A 304 32.88 -18.02 10.19
N ARG A 305 33.21 -17.15 11.15
CA ARG A 305 34.58 -16.99 11.67
C ARG A 305 35.08 -18.26 12.35
N ALA A 306 34.25 -18.89 13.19
CA ALA A 306 34.61 -20.13 13.88
C ALA A 306 34.90 -21.28 12.90
N GLN A 307 34.09 -21.43 11.84
CA GLN A 307 34.34 -22.44 10.80
C GLN A 307 35.63 -22.16 10.03
N LEU A 308 35.91 -20.89 9.70
CA LEU A 308 37.12 -20.49 8.99
C LEU A 308 38.37 -20.71 9.85
N GLU A 309 38.30 -20.42 11.16
CA GLU A 309 39.37 -20.73 12.12
C GLU A 309 39.60 -22.22 12.28
N ALA A 310 38.54 -23.03 12.31
CA ALA A 310 38.62 -24.49 12.36
C ALA A 310 39.34 -25.06 11.12
N LEU A 311 38.95 -24.62 9.92
CA LEU A 311 39.59 -25.01 8.66
C LEU A 311 41.05 -24.55 8.59
N ARG A 312 41.36 -23.34 9.07
CA ARG A 312 42.75 -22.86 9.17
C ARG A 312 43.57 -23.69 10.14
N ALA A 313 42.98 -24.13 11.25
CA ALA A 313 43.66 -25.01 12.21
C ALA A 313 43.94 -26.38 11.59
N GLU A 314 43.01 -26.93 10.81
CA GLU A 314 43.20 -28.18 10.07
C GLU A 314 44.30 -28.05 9.00
N LEU A 315 44.30 -26.97 8.22
CA LEU A 315 45.37 -26.69 7.25
C LEU A 315 46.73 -26.63 7.94
N ARG A 316 46.83 -25.92 9.08
CA ARG A 316 48.09 -25.87 9.85
C ARG A 316 48.53 -27.25 10.32
N ARG A 317 47.61 -28.10 10.79
CA ARG A 317 47.94 -29.49 11.16
C ARG A 317 48.47 -30.29 9.97
N MET A 318 47.85 -30.14 8.80
CA MET A 318 48.33 -30.81 7.58
C MET A 318 49.71 -30.30 7.15
N VAL A 319 49.97 -28.99 7.28
CA VAL A 319 51.28 -28.39 6.99
C VAL A 319 52.34 -28.93 7.95
N VAL A 320 52.08 -28.95 9.26
CA VAL A 320 53.01 -29.51 10.25
C VAL A 320 53.30 -30.98 9.95
N ARG A 321 52.26 -31.78 9.68
CA ARG A 321 52.44 -33.20 9.31
C ARG A 321 53.25 -33.35 8.03
N ARG A 322 53.04 -32.50 7.02
CA ARG A 322 53.83 -32.52 5.79
C ARG A 322 55.29 -32.22 6.08
N ASP A 323 55.56 -31.21 6.91
CA ASP A 323 56.91 -30.78 7.24
C ASP A 323 57.62 -31.85 8.10
N GLU A 324 56.94 -32.50 9.05
CA GLU A 324 57.47 -33.65 9.80
C GLU A 324 57.82 -34.84 8.90
N VAL A 325 56.95 -35.16 7.94
CA VAL A 325 57.21 -36.21 6.96
C VAL A 325 58.40 -35.83 6.09
N PHE A 326 58.47 -34.57 5.65
CA PHE A 326 59.58 -34.06 4.83
C PHE A 326 60.91 -34.10 5.58
N GLU A 327 60.98 -33.61 6.81
CA GLU A 327 62.18 -33.70 7.67
C GLU A 327 62.58 -35.18 7.87
N GLY A 328 61.62 -36.07 8.11
CA GLY A 328 61.88 -37.51 8.23
C GLY A 328 62.41 -38.16 6.94
N LEU A 329 62.07 -37.63 5.76
CA LEU A 329 62.64 -38.04 4.48
C LEU A 329 64.05 -37.44 4.28
N VAL A 330 64.24 -36.16 4.61
CA VAL A 330 65.54 -35.47 4.52
C VAL A 330 66.57 -36.09 5.46
N GLU A 331 66.21 -36.46 6.68
CA GLU A 331 67.12 -37.12 7.63
C GLU A 331 67.54 -38.52 7.18
N ARG A 332 66.68 -39.23 6.43
CA ARG A 332 66.97 -40.56 5.88
C ARG A 332 67.88 -40.49 4.66
N GLU A 333 67.70 -39.48 3.82
CA GLU A 333 68.48 -39.26 2.58
C GLU A 333 69.75 -38.42 2.83
N SER A 334 69.87 -37.75 3.98
CA SER A 334 71.09 -37.04 4.36
C SER A 334 72.20 -38.04 4.68
N PRO A 335 73.33 -38.02 3.95
CA PRO A 335 74.45 -38.92 4.23
C PRO A 335 74.96 -38.68 5.65
N ARG A 336 74.94 -39.70 6.51
CA ARG A 336 75.64 -39.67 7.80
C ARG A 336 77.09 -39.29 7.52
N LYS A 337 77.47 -38.04 7.87
CA LYS A 337 78.86 -37.60 7.87
C LYS A 337 79.64 -38.57 8.75
N GLY A 338 80.42 -39.42 8.09
CA GLY A 338 81.21 -40.45 8.73
C GLY A 338 82.07 -39.87 9.85
N GLY A 339 82.04 -40.53 11.01
CA GLY A 339 83.10 -40.39 12.00
C GLY A 339 84.42 -40.74 11.32
N GLY A 340 85.25 -39.74 11.11
CA GLY A 340 86.61 -39.91 10.62
C GLY A 340 87.44 -40.67 11.65
N SER A 341 87.87 -41.87 11.29
CA SER A 341 89.00 -42.55 11.92
C SER A 341 90.19 -42.53 10.96
N SER A 342 91.38 -42.37 11.56
CA SER A 342 92.73 -42.51 11.01
C SER A 342 93.26 -41.30 10.21
N ASN A 343 94.53 -40.91 10.29
CA ASN A 343 95.71 -41.58 10.80
C ASN A 343 96.89 -40.60 10.97
N SER A 344 97.85 -41.05 11.77
CA SER A 344 99.27 -40.65 11.88
C SER A 344 99.96 -39.99 10.67
N GLY A 345 100.96 -39.15 10.96
CA GLY A 345 102.07 -38.89 10.03
C GLY A 345 102.90 -37.66 10.38
N GLY A 346 103.99 -37.83 11.14
CA GLY A 346 104.77 -36.73 11.74
C GLY A 346 105.84 -36.07 10.86
N ARG A 347 106.62 -35.15 11.46
CA ARG A 347 108.09 -35.05 11.31
C ARG A 347 108.69 -33.86 12.11
N ARG A 348 109.67 -34.21 12.95
CA ARG A 348 110.94 -33.51 13.26
C ARG A 348 110.90 -32.07 13.82
N ARG A 349 111.42 -31.92 15.04
CA ARG A 349 112.84 -31.57 15.28
C ARG A 349 113.29 -32.07 16.64
#